data_AF-A0A1G0XBL6-F1
#
_entry.id   AF-A0A1G0XBL6-F1
#
_cell.length_a   1.000
_cell.length_b   1.000
_cell.length_c   1.000
_cell.angle_alpha   90.00
_cell.angle_beta   90.00
_cell.angle_gamma   90.00
#
_symmetry.space_group_name_H-M   'P 1'
#
loop_
_entity.id
_entity.type
_entity.pdbx_description
1 polymer ?
#
loop_
_entity_poly.entity_id
_entity_poly.type
_entity_poly.pdbx_seq_one_letter_code
_entity_poly.pdbx_strand_id
1 'polypeptide(L)'
;MYGHAWRSIYKTDEFLDYSKKAWLDGLMGFEDKSLEHALQLCLQKCPFPPTLPYFIECCKAYHKPDVFFQSKEETQKTDPAIARMHLEKIKAMLNIKSQ
;
A
#
# COMPACT_ATOMS: atom_id res chain seq x y z
N MET A 1 -5.89 -10.81 23.65
CA MET A 1 -6.53 -10.25 22.45
C MET A 1 -8.02 -10.08 22.73
N TYR A 2 -8.50 -8.83 22.82
CA TYR A 2 -9.89 -8.32 22.95
C TYR A 2 -11.03 -9.16 23.61
N GLY A 3 -10.74 -10.13 24.49
CA GLY A 3 -11.69 -11.16 24.91
C GLY A 3 -13.06 -10.66 25.38
N HIS A 4 -13.11 -9.64 26.25
CA HIS A 4 -14.38 -9.07 26.71
C HIS A 4 -15.18 -8.38 25.60
N ALA A 5 -14.51 -7.72 24.65
CA ALA A 5 -15.15 -7.04 23.53
C ALA A 5 -15.67 -8.03 22.47
N TRP A 6 -14.92 -9.08 22.16
CA TRP A 6 -15.42 -10.14 21.28
C TRP A 6 -16.59 -10.89 21.89
N ARG A 7 -16.56 -11.17 23.20
CA ARG A 7 -17.67 -11.82 23.89
C ARG A 7 -18.94 -10.97 23.92
N SER A 8 -18.82 -9.64 23.96
CA SER A 8 -19.99 -8.76 23.89
C SER A 8 -20.58 -8.64 22.48
N ILE A 9 -19.77 -8.84 21.43
CA ILE A 9 -20.20 -8.81 20.03
C ILE A 9 -20.82 -10.15 19.61
N TYR A 10 -20.17 -11.27 19.92
CA TYR A 10 -20.60 -12.61 19.52
C TYR A 10 -21.44 -13.28 20.62
N LYS A 11 -22.70 -12.85 20.75
CA LYS A 11 -23.60 -13.32 21.83
C LYS A 11 -24.32 -14.63 21.54
N THR A 12 -24.49 -14.99 20.27
CA THR A 12 -25.20 -16.18 19.84
C THR A 12 -24.29 -17.05 18.98
N ASP A 13 -24.46 -18.36 19.07
CA ASP A 13 -23.67 -19.32 18.30
C ASP A 13 -23.91 -19.17 16.79
N GLU A 14 -25.16 -18.90 16.38
CA GLU A 14 -25.50 -18.63 14.98
C GLU A 14 -24.74 -17.43 14.41
N PHE A 15 -24.64 -16.33 15.19
CA PHE A 15 -23.92 -15.14 14.76
C PHE A 15 -22.39 -15.35 14.78
N LEU A 16 -21.89 -16.14 15.73
CA LEU A 16 -20.49 -16.54 15.77
C LEU A 16 -20.10 -17.35 14.54
N ASP A 17 -20.92 -18.33 14.15
CA ASP A 17 -20.64 -19.17 12.98
C ASP A 17 -20.78 -18.40 11.66
N TYR A 18 -21.79 -17.53 11.55
CA TYR A 18 -21.87 -16.56 10.46
C TYR A 18 -20.61 -15.70 10.37
N SER A 19 -20.14 -15.17 11.50
CA SER A 19 -18.96 -14.32 11.55
C SER A 19 -17.70 -15.07 11.16
N LYS A 20 -17.48 -16.29 11.69
CA LYS A 20 -16.33 -17.13 11.29
C LYS A 20 -16.31 -17.36 9.78
N LYS A 21 -17.46 -17.68 9.18
CA LYS A 21 -17.58 -17.86 7.73
C LYS A 21 -17.25 -16.59 6.96
N ALA A 22 -17.82 -15.46 7.37
CA ALA A 22 -17.55 -14.16 6.74
C ALA A 22 -16.06 -13.79 6.82
N TRP A 23 -15.40 -14.04 7.95
CA TRP A 23 -13.97 -13.81 8.11
C TRP A 23 -13.13 -14.75 7.26
N LEU A 24 -13.47 -16.04 7.20
CA LEU A 24 -12.79 -17.02 6.35
C LEU A 24 -12.89 -16.62 4.87
N ASP A 25 -14.09 -16.29 4.41
CA ASP A 25 -14.36 -15.89 3.03
C ASP A 25 -13.66 -14.56 2.69
N GLY A 26 -13.71 -13.58 3.60
CA GLY A 26 -13.11 -12.25 3.39
C GLY A 26 -11.59 -12.23 3.46
N LEU A 27 -10.98 -13.20 4.15
CA LEU A 27 -9.52 -13.34 4.24
C LEU A 27 -8.96 -14.36 3.25
N MET A 28 -9.82 -15.01 2.47
CA MET A 28 -9.41 -15.94 1.43
C MET A 28 -8.52 -15.22 0.41
N GLY A 29 -7.32 -15.77 0.17
CA GLY A 29 -6.36 -15.22 -0.79
C GLY A 29 -5.35 -14.23 -0.20
N PHE A 30 -5.41 -13.89 1.08
CA PHE A 30 -4.30 -13.22 1.76
C PHE A 30 -3.23 -14.22 2.19
N GLU A 31 -1.96 -13.83 2.04
CA GLU A 31 -0.83 -14.62 2.53
C GLU A 31 -0.72 -14.54 4.06
N ASP A 32 -0.22 -15.60 4.69
CA ASP A 32 -0.04 -15.68 6.16
C ASP A 32 0.76 -14.50 6.72
N LYS A 33 1.79 -14.03 5.99
CA LYS A 33 2.61 -12.87 6.39
C LYS A 33 1.79 -11.58 6.46
N SER A 34 0.86 -11.40 5.53
CA SER A 34 -0.02 -10.23 5.47
C SER A 34 -1.03 -10.24 6.60
N LEU A 35 -1.56 -11.42 6.93
CA LEU A 35 -2.45 -11.63 8.07
C LEU A 35 -1.72 -11.36 9.39
N GLU A 36 -0.52 -11.88 9.56
CA GLU A 36 0.30 -11.67 10.75
C GLU A 36 0.68 -10.20 10.94
N HIS A 37 1.05 -9.52 9.85
CA HIS A 37 1.33 -8.08 9.90
C HIS A 37 0.10 -7.27 10.31
N ALA A 38 -1.06 -7.54 9.71
CA ALA A 38 -2.32 -6.89 10.06
C ALA A 38 -2.70 -7.15 11.54
N LEU A 39 -2.47 -8.37 12.02
CA LEU A 39 -2.69 -8.74 13.42
C LEU A 39 -1.85 -7.89 14.38
N GLN A 40 -0.54 -7.78 14.11
CA GLN A 40 0.37 -6.95 14.91
C GLN A 40 -0.01 -5.47 14.86
N LEU A 41 -0.38 -4.97 13.68
CA LEU A 41 -0.83 -3.60 13.50
C LEU A 41 -2.07 -3.31 14.35
N CYS A 42 -3.08 -4.19 14.31
CA CYS A 42 -4.28 -4.04 15.12
C CYS A 42 -3.96 -4.10 16.62
N LEU A 43 -3.13 -5.05 17.05
CA LEU A 43 -2.71 -5.16 18.46
C LEU A 43 -2.03 -3.90 18.99
N GLN A 44 -1.24 -3.21 18.16
CA GLN A 44 -0.53 -2.01 18.57
C GLN A 44 -1.40 -0.74 18.50
N LYS A 45 -2.27 -0.63 17.49
CA LYS A 45 -2.95 0.63 17.16
C LYS A 45 -4.44 0.66 17.45
N CYS A 46 -5.10 -0.49 17.55
CA CYS A 46 -6.54 -0.56 17.71
C CYS A 46 -6.92 -0.76 19.18
N PRO A 47 -7.59 0.23 19.82
CA PRO A 47 -8.08 0.08 21.19
C PRO A 47 -9.21 -0.95 21.32
N PHE A 48 -9.84 -1.32 20.20
CA PHE A 48 -10.96 -2.25 20.11
C PHE A 48 -10.70 -3.30 19.01
N PRO A 49 -11.42 -4.44 19.03
CA PRO A 49 -11.50 -5.35 17.90
C PRO A 49 -11.64 -4.63 16.56
N PRO A 50 -10.79 -4.94 15.56
CA PRO A 50 -11.04 -4.47 14.21
C PRO A 50 -12.30 -5.13 13.65
N THR A 51 -13.04 -4.38 12.83
CA THR A 51 -14.08 -4.96 11.97
C THR A 51 -13.42 -5.69 10.80
N LEU A 52 -14.11 -6.66 10.19
CA LEU A 52 -13.59 -7.38 9.02
C LEU A 52 -13.15 -6.44 7.89
N PRO A 53 -13.94 -5.42 7.46
CA PRO A 53 -13.50 -4.51 6.42
C PRO A 53 -12.23 -3.74 6.78
N TYR A 54 -12.12 -3.29 8.04
CA TYR A 54 -10.92 -2.59 8.50
C TYR A 54 -9.69 -3.51 8.50
N PHE A 55 -9.85 -4.75 8.97
CA PHE A 55 -8.78 -5.74 8.97
C PHE A 55 -8.30 -6.09 7.55
N ILE A 56 -9.22 -6.19 6.59
CA ILE A 56 -8.89 -6.38 5.17
C ILE A 56 -8.03 -5.22 4.65
N GLU A 57 -8.35 -3.97 5.00
CA GLU A 57 -7.51 -2.82 4.62
C GLU A 57 -6.13 -2.86 5.27
N CYS A 58 -6.01 -3.33 6.52
CA CYS A 58 -4.72 -3.59 7.16
C CYS A 58 -3.90 -4.65 6.40
N CYS A 59 -4.55 -5.72 5.93
CA CYS A 59 -3.88 -6.76 5.14
C CYS A 59 -3.40 -6.23 3.78
N LYS A 60 -4.21 -5.40 3.10
CA LYS A 60 -3.83 -4.77 1.83
C LYS A 60 -2.69 -3.77 1.97
N ALA A 61 -2.60 -3.08 3.12
CA ALA A 61 -1.53 -2.12 3.37
C ALA A 61 -0.13 -2.77 3.36
N TYR A 62 -0.03 -4.04 3.75
CA TYR A 62 1.22 -4.82 3.66
C TYR A 62 1.65 -5.07 2.20
N HIS A 63 0.69 -5.30 1.31
CA HIS A 63 0.89 -5.56 -0.11
C HIS A 63 0.96 -4.31 -0.99
N LYS A 64 1.02 -3.09 -0.43
CA LYS A 64 1.38 -1.91 -1.22
C LYS A 64 2.90 -1.76 -1.17
N PRO A 65 3.68 -2.34 -2.12
CA PRO A 65 4.97 -1.76 -2.40
C PRO A 65 4.72 -0.29 -2.77
N ASP A 66 5.64 0.57 -2.37
CA ASP A 66 5.70 1.99 -2.71
C ASP A 66 5.93 2.20 -4.23
N VAL A 67 5.16 1.52 -5.09
CA VAL A 67 5.33 1.58 -6.55
C VAL A 67 5.00 2.96 -7.10
N PHE A 68 4.26 3.77 -6.36
CA PHE A 68 4.01 5.17 -6.71
C PHE A 68 5.20 6.09 -6.40
N PHE A 69 6.09 5.68 -5.49
CA PHE A 69 7.31 6.41 -5.14
C PHE A 69 8.51 5.47 -5.21
N GLN A 70 8.74 4.87 -6.39
CA GLN A 70 10.13 4.58 -6.74
C GLN A 70 10.84 5.93 -6.79
N SER A 71 11.71 6.20 -5.81
CA SER A 71 12.69 7.27 -5.92
C SER A 71 13.35 7.11 -7.27
N LYS A 72 13.03 8.00 -8.22
CA LYS A 72 13.73 8.09 -9.50
C LYS A 72 15.20 7.96 -9.18
N GLU A 73 15.86 6.98 -9.81
CA GLU A 73 17.30 6.82 -9.73
C GLU A 73 17.95 8.21 -9.75
N GLU A 74 18.85 8.42 -8.80
CA GLU A 74 19.55 9.67 -8.59
C GLU A 74 20.05 10.16 -9.96
N THR A 75 19.38 11.16 -10.54
CA THR A 75 19.67 11.61 -11.90
C THR A 75 21.13 11.99 -11.93
N GLN A 76 21.95 11.19 -12.63
CA GLN A 76 23.35 11.53 -12.86
C GLN A 76 23.40 12.97 -13.37
N LYS A 77 24.18 13.81 -12.68
CA LYS A 77 24.39 15.19 -13.11
C LYS A 77 25.08 15.15 -14.48
N THR A 78 24.34 15.43 -15.54
CA THR A 78 24.87 15.57 -16.90
C THR A 78 25.99 16.61 -16.91
N ASP A 79 27.08 16.28 -17.62
CA ASP A 79 28.20 17.19 -17.86
C ASP A 79 27.71 18.49 -18.54
N PRO A 80 27.99 19.68 -17.97
CA PRO A 80 27.64 20.97 -18.55
C PRO A 80 28.10 21.16 -20.01
N ALA A 81 29.19 20.52 -20.43
CA ALA A 81 29.66 20.55 -21.80
C ALA A 81 28.68 19.87 -22.78
N ILE A 82 28.09 18.74 -22.37
CA ILE A 82 27.11 18.00 -23.17
C ILE A 82 25.80 18.80 -23.25
N ALA A 83 25.36 19.39 -22.14
CA ALA A 83 24.18 20.27 -22.13
C ALA A 83 24.32 21.44 -23.11
N ARG A 84 25.48 22.12 -23.13
CA ARG A 84 25.76 23.21 -24.08
C ARG A 84 25.75 22.74 -25.54
N MET A 85 26.36 21.59 -25.83
CA MET A 85 26.35 21.01 -27.18
C MET A 85 24.93 20.79 -27.70
N HIS A 86 24.04 20.24 -26.86
CA HIS A 86 22.64 20.04 -27.22
C HIS A 86 21.90 21.37 -27.44
N LEU A 87 22.13 22.37 -26.59
CA LEU A 87 21.53 23.70 -26.73
C LEU A 87 21.94 24.39 -28.03
N GLU A 88 23.23 24.34 -28.41
CA GLU A 88 23.70 24.92 -29.68
C GLU A 88 23.10 24.20 -30.89
N LYS A 89 22.96 22.87 -30.82
CA LYS A 89 22.30 22.09 -31.88
C LYS A 89 20.83 22.47 -32.05
N ILE A 90 20.11 22.64 -30.94
CA ILE A 90 18.71 23.09 -30.94
C ILE A 90 18.61 24.50 -31.52
N LYS A 91 19.49 25.41 -31.10
CA LYS A 91 19.54 26.79 -31.61
C LYS A 91 19.77 26.82 -33.12
N ALA A 92 20.69 26.01 -33.64
CA ALA A 92 20.92 25.90 -35.07
C ALA A 92 19.66 25.41 -35.82
N MET A 93 18.99 24.36 -35.32
CA MET A 93 17.77 23.84 -35.94
C MET A 93 16.62 24.87 -35.99
N LEU A 94 16.49 25.69 -34.94
CA LEU A 94 15.46 26.72 -34.87
C LEU A 94 15.80 27.93 -35.77
N ASN A 95 17.08 28.28 -35.89
CA ASN A 95 17.51 29.43 -36.68
C ASN A 95 17.54 29.16 -38.20
N ILE A 96 17.48 27.90 -38.63
CA ILE A 96 17.44 27.51 -40.05
C ILE A 96 16.02 27.66 -40.66
N LYS A 97 14.96 27.76 -39.85
CA LYS A 97 13.57 27.89 -40.36
C LYS A 97 13.06 29.34 -40.52
N SER A 98 13.93 30.34 -40.34
CA SER A 98 13.56 31.76 -40.44
C SER A 98 14.21 32.50 -41.63
N GLN A 99 14.58 31.77 -42.70
CA GLN A 99 15.05 32.36 -43.96
C GLN A 99 14.22 31.85 -45.15
#